data_AF-A0A328SJ35-F1
#
_entry.id   AF-A0A328SJ35-F1
#
_cell.length_a   1.000
_cell.length_b   1.000
_cell.length_c   1.000
_cell.angle_alpha   90.00
_cell.angle_beta   90.00
_cell.angle_gamma   90.00
#
_symmetry.space_group_name_H-M   'P 1'
#
loop_
_entity.id
_entity.type
_entity.pdbx_description
1 polymer ?
#
loop_
_entity_poly.entity_id
_entity_poly.type
_entity_poly.pdbx_seq_one_letter_code
_entity_poly.pdbx_strand_id
1 'polypeptide(L)' 'GVVWPFPEEKLQKLTENAKRIIIPELNLGQIYLEVDRVLGKQAKVELISKIGGALHTPTEILDKILEE' A
#
# COMPACT_ATOMS: atom_id res chain seq x y z
N GLY A 1 -6.76 5.76 15.03
CA GLY A 1 -6.98 4.59 14.15
C GLY A 1 -6.15 3.44 14.67
N VAL A 2 -6.54 2.20 14.38
CA VAL A 2 -5.84 1.00 14.86
C VAL A 2 -4.90 0.48 13.78
N VAL A 3 -3.61 0.43 14.09
CA VAL A 3 -2.58 -0.29 13.31
C VAL A 3 -2.56 -1.77 13.71
N TRP A 4 -2.84 -2.04 14.98
CA TRP A 4 -2.93 -3.37 15.55
C TRP A 4 -4.16 -3.52 16.46
N PRO A 5 -4.88 -4.66 16.43
CA PRO A 5 -4.71 -5.80 15.54
C PRO A 5 -4.86 -5.42 14.06
N PHE A 6 -4.06 -6.02 13.19
CA PHE A 6 -4.07 -5.68 11.76
C PHE A 6 -5.40 -6.13 11.13
N PRO A 7 -6.10 -5.28 10.34
CA PRO A 7 -7.48 -5.51 9.93
C PRO A 7 -7.58 -6.40 8.67
N GLU A 8 -7.09 -7.64 8.75
CA GLU A 8 -6.95 -8.55 7.60
C GLU A 8 -8.25 -8.79 6.83
N GLU A 9 -9.30 -9.25 7.51
CA GLU A 9 -10.60 -9.59 6.90
C GLU A 9 -11.23 -8.40 6.19
N LYS A 10 -11.12 -7.20 6.80
CA LYS A 10 -11.67 -5.97 6.24
C LYS A 10 -10.89 -5.53 5.00
N LEU A 11 -9.55 -5.64 5.03
CA LEU A 11 -8.71 -5.35 3.88
C LEU A 11 -9.06 -6.25 2.70
N GLN A 12 -9.08 -7.57 2.91
CA GLN A 12 -9.41 -8.55 1.88
C GLN A 12 -10.76 -8.29 1.21
N LYS A 13 -11.80 -8.01 2.02
CA LYS A 13 -13.14 -7.70 1.50
C LYS A 13 -13.18 -6.42 0.67
N LEU A 14 -12.48 -5.37 1.10
CA LEU A 14 -12.49 -4.08 0.40
C LEU A 14 -11.67 -4.12 -0.90
N THR A 15 -10.66 -4.98 -0.97
CA THR A 15 -9.76 -5.07 -2.12
C THR A 15 -10.02 -6.29 -3.00
N GLU A 16 -11.17 -6.97 -2.84
CA GLU A 16 -11.48 -8.23 -3.53
C GLU A 16 -11.38 -8.11 -5.08
N ASN A 17 -11.68 -6.94 -5.63
CA ASN A 17 -11.65 -6.66 -7.07
C ASN A 17 -10.44 -5.81 -7.51
N ALA A 18 -9.55 -5.46 -6.57
CA ALA A 18 -8.39 -4.63 -6.85
C ALA A 18 -7.32 -5.45 -7.58
N LYS A 19 -6.86 -4.97 -8.74
CA LYS A 19 -5.76 -5.61 -9.49
C LYS A 19 -4.38 -5.18 -8.97
N ARG A 20 -4.31 -3.95 -8.47
CA ARG A 20 -3.10 -3.31 -7.94
C ARG A 20 -3.42 -2.61 -6.63
N ILE A 21 -2.51 -2.68 -5.67
CA ILE A 21 -2.59 -2.01 -4.37
C ILE A 21 -1.29 -1.24 -4.20
N ILE A 22 -1.39 0.09 -4.08
CA ILE A 22 -0.24 0.97 -4.00
C ILE A 22 -0.16 1.54 -2.58
N ILE A 23 0.99 1.38 -1.94
CA ILE A 23 1.23 1.75 -0.55
C ILE A 23 2.27 2.87 -0.50
N PRO A 24 1.84 4.15 -0.37
CA PRO A 24 2.76 5.25 -0.14
C PRO A 24 3.16 5.33 1.33
N GLU A 25 4.46 5.23 1.63
CA GLU A 25 4.99 5.25 2.99
C GLU A 25 6.22 6.15 3.16
N LEU A 26 6.29 6.84 4.30
CA LEU A 26 7.46 7.63 4.70
C LEU A 26 8.56 6.79 5.38
N ASN A 27 8.60 5.51 5.03
CA ASN A 27 9.51 4.51 5.58
C ASN A 27 9.72 3.40 4.54
N LEU A 28 10.53 2.40 4.88
CA LEU A 28 10.96 1.33 3.99
C LEU A 28 10.01 0.11 3.93
N GLY A 29 8.74 0.29 4.26
CA GLY A 29 7.68 -0.71 4.04
C GLY A 29 7.17 -1.42 5.29
N GLN A 30 7.06 -0.72 6.42
CA GLN A 30 6.49 -1.31 7.64
C GLN A 30 5.04 -1.77 7.42
N ILE A 31 4.18 -0.92 6.85
CA ILE A 31 2.79 -1.29 6.57
C ILE A 31 2.69 -2.13 5.30
N TYR A 32 3.51 -1.84 4.30
CA TYR A 32 3.59 -2.55 3.04
C TYR A 32 3.80 -4.05 3.26
N LEU A 33 4.70 -4.45 4.16
CA LEU A 33 4.93 -5.86 4.46
C LEU A 33 3.70 -6.55 5.04
N GLU A 34 2.91 -5.87 5.88
CA GLU A 34 1.66 -6.41 6.42
C GLU A 34 0.56 -6.48 5.36
N VAL A 35 0.46 -5.47 4.51
CA VAL A 35 -0.50 -5.47 3.39
C VAL A 35 -0.14 -6.58 2.39
N ASP A 36 1.14 -6.72 2.02
CA ASP A 36 1.62 -7.74 1.10
C ASP A 36 1.44 -9.15 1.68
N ARG A 37 1.71 -9.35 2.98
CA ARG A 37 1.42 -10.60 3.69
C ARG A 37 -0.04 -11.03 3.53
N VAL A 38 -0.97 -10.08 3.61
CA VAL A 38 -2.42 -10.36 3.57
C VAL A 38 -2.98 -10.42 2.15
N LEU A 39 -2.49 -9.60 1.24
CA LEU A 39 -3.11 -9.33 -0.07
C LEU A 39 -2.21 -9.65 -1.28
N GLY A 40 -0.92 -9.90 -1.09
CA GLY A 40 0.05 -10.13 -2.18
C GLY A 40 -0.25 -11.36 -3.05
N LYS A 41 -1.07 -12.30 -2.57
CA LYS A 41 -1.59 -13.43 -3.35
C LYS A 41 -2.79 -13.08 -4.24
N GLN A 42 -3.47 -11.97 -3.94
CA GLN A 42 -4.73 -11.56 -4.57
C GLN A 42 -4.52 -10.42 -5.57
N ALA A 43 -3.60 -9.50 -5.26
CA ALA A 43 -3.31 -8.32 -6.06
C ALA A 43 -1.81 -8.00 -6.05
N LYS A 44 -1.34 -7.28 -7.06
CA LYS A 44 0.04 -6.74 -7.08
C LYS A 44 0.15 -5.62 -6.03
N VAL A 45 0.85 -5.87 -4.93
CA VAL A 45 1.10 -4.86 -3.88
C VAL A 45 2.43 -4.17 -4.17
N GLU A 46 2.41 -2.84 -4.27
CA GLU A 46 3.55 -2.03 -4.65
C GLU A 46 3.82 -0.94 -3.61
N LEU A 47 5.09 -0.80 -3.21
CA LEU A 47 5.54 0.23 -2.27
C LEU A 47 6.01 1.48 -3.04
N ILE A 48 5.49 2.65 -2.66
CA ILE A 48 6.14 3.94 -2.93
C ILE A 48 6.77 4.40 -1.62
N SER A 49 8.08 4.22 -1.50
CA SER A 49 8.82 4.58 -0.28
C SER A 49 9.49 5.94 -0.43
N LYS A 50 9.35 6.79 0.59
CA LYS A 50 10.06 8.07 0.69
C LYS A 50 10.71 8.20 2.07
N ILE A 51 11.97 8.60 2.10
CA ILE A 51 12.74 8.82 3.35
C ILE A 51 13.10 10.31 3.42
N GLY A 52 13.30 10.84 4.64
CA GLY A 52 13.74 12.22 4.85
C GLY A 52 12.62 13.22 5.16
N GLY A 53 11.43 12.73 5.53
CA GLY A 53 10.34 13.55 6.08
C GLY A 53 9.49 14.31 5.06
N ALA A 54 9.91 14.35 3.79
CA ALA A 54 9.09 14.89 2.71
C ALA A 54 7.89 13.96 2.43
N LEU A 55 6.70 14.54 2.33
CA LEU A 55 5.49 13.82 1.96
C LEU A 55 5.50 13.41 0.48
N HIS A 56 4.74 12.37 0.17
CA HIS A 56 4.35 12.08 -1.20
C HIS A 56 3.44 13.20 -1.71
N THR A 57 3.75 13.70 -2.90
CA THR A 57 2.90 14.64 -3.62
C THR A 57 1.79 13.87 -4.36
N PRO A 58 0.64 14.50 -4.61
CA PRO A 58 -0.40 13.88 -5.44
C PRO A 58 0.10 13.45 -6.82
N THR A 59 1.02 14.21 -7.42
CA THR A 59 1.64 13.89 -8.71
C THR A 59 2.47 12.61 -8.64
N GLU A 60 3.32 12.44 -7.63
CA GLU A 60 4.10 11.19 -7.45
C GLU A 60 3.20 9.95 -7.33
N ILE A 61 2.07 10.08 -6.63
CA ILE A 61 1.10 8.98 -6.50
C ILE A 61 0.39 8.74 -7.83
N LEU A 62 -0.01 9.80 -8.54
CA LEU A 62 -0.64 9.70 -9.85
C LEU A 62 0.29 9.03 -10.88
N ASP A 63 1.55 9.42 -10.92
CA ASP A 63 2.55 8.84 -11.82
C ASP A 63 2.69 7.34 -11.58
N LYS A 64 2.71 6.90 -10.31
CA LYS A 64 2.74 5.46 -9.98
C LYS A 64 1.48 4.70 -10.40
N ILE A 65 0.31 5.35 -10.31
CA ILE A 65 -0.96 4.77 -10.76
C ILE A 65 -0.94 4.59 -12.29
N LEU A 66 -0.35 5.53 -13.02
CA LEU A 66 -0.28 5.52 -14.48
C LEU A 66 0.85 4.65 -15.05
N GLU A 67 1.86 4.29 -14.24
CA GLU A 67 2.92 3.34 -14.61
C GLU A 67 2.33 1.94 -14.92
N GLU A 68 2.80 1.32 -16.00
CA GLU A 68 2.35 -0.01 -16.48
C GLU A 68 2.91 -1.19 -15.66
#